data_AF-A0A261VPZ6-F1
#
_entry.id   AF-A0A261VPZ6-F1
#
_cell.length_a   1.000
_cell.length_b   1.000
_cell.length_c   1.000
_cell.angle_alpha   90.00
_cell.angle_beta   90.00
_cell.angle_gamma   90.00
#
_symmetry.space_group_name_H-M   'P 1'
#
loop_
_entity.id
_entity.type
_entity.pdbx_description
1 polymer ?
#
loop_
_entity_poly.entity_id
_entity_poly.type
_entity_poly.pdbx_seq_one_letter_code
_entity_poly.pdbx_strand_id
1 'polypeptide(L)'
;MDITSRQVAEIPGGLALQTTLDGERIDAYVVTGVADLEAVADIVPREKVEAGAEIHVAAVDAIDTAQEQVDQVLDNINPGDVAVFLCADADAYNAALDLLGLPLEP
;
A
#
# COMPACT_ATOMS: atom_id res chain seq x y z
N MET A 1 -3.31 16.89 3.84
CA MET A 1 -2.36 15.82 3.57
C MET A 1 -2.27 15.74 2.06
N ASP A 2 -1.12 16.12 1.52
CA ASP A 2 -0.86 16.00 0.09
C ASP A 2 -0.26 14.62 -0.13
N ILE A 3 -1.08 13.71 -0.63
CA ILE A 3 -0.68 12.35 -0.96
C ILE A 3 -0.67 12.19 -2.47
N THR A 4 0.41 11.66 -3.00
CA THR A 4 0.53 11.36 -4.43
C THR A 4 1.24 10.04 -4.58
N SER A 5 0.56 9.09 -5.22
CA SER A 5 1.15 7.81 -5.56
C SER A 5 1.53 7.74 -7.01
N ARG A 6 2.62 7.03 -7.27
CA ARG A 6 3.05 6.68 -8.61
C ARG A 6 3.22 5.18 -8.69
N GLN A 7 2.59 4.56 -9.67
CA GLN A 7 2.87 3.15 -9.98
C GLN A 7 4.33 2.98 -10.41
N VAL A 8 5.03 2.08 -9.71
CA VAL A 8 6.43 1.74 -9.97
C VAL A 8 6.53 0.42 -10.72
N ALA A 9 5.73 -0.58 -10.32
CA ALA A 9 5.71 -1.89 -10.94
C ALA A 9 4.37 -2.61 -10.74
N GLU A 10 4.07 -3.56 -11.60
CA GLU A 10 3.00 -4.54 -11.40
C GLU A 10 3.59 -5.75 -10.66
N ILE A 11 2.86 -6.26 -9.66
CA ILE A 11 3.25 -7.44 -8.89
C ILE A 11 2.18 -8.52 -9.00
N PRO A 12 2.50 -9.80 -8.73
CA PRO A 12 1.49 -10.86 -8.72
C PRO A 12 0.38 -10.54 -7.71
N GLY A 13 -0.84 -10.33 -8.22
CA GLY A 13 -2.01 -10.01 -7.39
C GLY A 13 -2.15 -8.54 -7.03
N GLY A 14 -1.32 -7.61 -7.54
CA GLY A 14 -1.42 -6.22 -7.14
C GLY A 14 -0.50 -5.23 -7.85
N LEU A 15 -0.29 -4.07 -7.22
CA LEU A 15 0.57 -3.00 -7.71
C LEU A 15 1.55 -2.55 -6.63
N ALA A 16 2.79 -2.30 -7.06
CA ALA A 16 3.79 -1.60 -6.28
C ALA A 16 3.76 -0.12 -6.64
N LEU A 17 3.52 0.71 -5.63
CA LEU A 17 3.41 2.16 -5.71
C LEU A 17 4.51 2.82 -4.89
N GLN A 18 4.95 3.97 -5.34
CA GLN A 18 5.73 4.90 -4.55
C GLN A 18 4.82 6.05 -4.17
N THR A 19 4.49 6.12 -2.89
CA THR A 19 3.62 7.16 -2.34
C THR A 19 4.48 8.25 -1.74
N THR A 20 4.19 9.49 -2.11
CA THR A 20 4.78 10.68 -1.49
C THR A 20 3.72 11.31 -0.60
N LEU A 21 3.99 11.34 0.70
CA LEU A 21 3.12 11.90 1.73
C LEU A 21 3.81 13.14 2.30
N ASP A 22 3.24 14.33 2.05
CA ASP A 22 3.77 15.61 2.54
C ASP A 22 5.27 15.85 2.20
N GLY A 23 5.75 15.25 1.09
CA GLY A 23 7.12 15.34 0.60
C GLY A 23 8.04 14.18 1.02
N GLU A 24 7.57 13.31 1.90
CA GLU A 24 8.26 12.10 2.34
C GLU A 24 7.87 10.91 1.47
N ARG A 25 8.84 10.05 1.12
CA ARG A 25 8.57 8.91 0.24
C ARG A 25 8.46 7.63 1.05
N ILE A 26 7.41 6.88 0.77
CA ILE A 26 7.17 5.54 1.26
C ILE A 26 6.91 4.60 0.07
N ASP A 27 7.12 3.32 0.28
CA ASP A 27 6.74 2.30 -0.69
C ASP A 27 5.41 1.70 -0.24
N ALA A 28 4.40 1.73 -1.12
CA ALA A 28 3.08 1.19 -0.85
C ALA A 28 2.77 0.06 -1.82
N TYR A 29 2.32 -1.07 -1.30
CA TYR A 29 1.93 -2.23 -2.09
C TYR A 29 0.45 -2.49 -1.88
N VAL A 30 -0.34 -2.49 -2.94
CA VAL A 30 -1.76 -2.77 -2.87
C VAL A 30 -2.02 -4.08 -3.60
N VAL A 31 -2.62 -5.04 -2.93
CA VAL A 31 -2.78 -6.42 -3.41
C VAL A 31 -4.24 -6.83 -3.24
N THR A 32 -4.80 -7.53 -4.21
CA THR A 32 -6.17 -8.04 -4.18
C THR A 32 -6.19 -9.57 -4.32
N GLY A 33 -7.07 -10.23 -3.58
CA GLY A 33 -7.22 -11.69 -3.63
C GLY A 33 -6.08 -12.47 -2.95
N VAL A 34 -5.14 -11.78 -2.31
CA VAL A 34 -4.14 -12.36 -1.42
C VAL A 34 -4.60 -12.10 0.02
N ALA A 35 -5.21 -13.11 0.65
CA ALA A 35 -5.64 -13.04 2.04
C ALA A 35 -4.53 -13.47 3.02
N ASP A 36 -3.39 -13.96 2.50
CA ASP A 36 -2.34 -14.56 3.30
C ASP A 36 -1.22 -13.56 3.57
N LEU A 37 -1.07 -13.19 4.85
CA LEU A 37 0.04 -12.40 5.37
C LEU A 37 1.41 -13.03 5.05
N GLU A 38 1.47 -14.35 4.93
CA GLU A 38 2.71 -15.06 4.55
C GLU A 38 3.18 -14.70 3.13
N ALA A 39 2.27 -14.37 2.21
CA ALA A 39 2.62 -13.93 0.86
C ALA A 39 3.20 -12.51 0.82
N VAL A 40 3.02 -11.71 1.89
CA VAL A 40 3.61 -10.36 1.98
C VAL A 40 5.14 -10.42 1.92
N ALA A 41 5.74 -11.46 2.50
CA ALA A 41 7.19 -11.65 2.46
C ALA A 41 7.74 -11.93 1.05
N ASP A 42 6.90 -12.44 0.14
CA ASP A 42 7.22 -12.64 -1.27
C ASP A 42 6.93 -11.37 -2.12
N ILE A 43 6.03 -10.51 -1.65
CA ILE A 43 5.69 -9.24 -2.30
C ILE A 43 6.72 -8.16 -1.98
N VAL A 44 7.10 -8.03 -0.71
CA VAL A 44 8.04 -7.00 -0.26
C VAL A 44 9.46 -7.46 -0.57
N PRO A 45 10.22 -6.70 -1.37
CA PRO A 45 11.58 -7.07 -1.70
C PRO A 45 12.46 -7.05 -0.45
N ARG A 46 13.26 -8.11 -0.27
CA ARG A 46 14.15 -8.27 0.89
C ARG A 46 15.09 -7.09 1.07
N GLU A 47 15.51 -6.44 -0.02
CA GLU A 47 16.35 -5.25 0.02
C GLU A 47 15.77 -4.13 0.90
N LYS A 48 14.44 -3.97 0.95
CA LYS A 48 13.77 -2.97 1.82
C LYS A 48 13.87 -3.37 3.29
N VAL A 49 13.62 -4.64 3.59
CA VAL A 49 13.73 -5.20 4.95
C VAL A 49 15.18 -5.14 5.44
N GLU A 50 16.14 -5.46 4.57
CA GLU A 50 17.57 -5.39 4.85
C GLU A 50 18.07 -3.94 5.03
N ALA A 51 17.43 -2.97 4.37
CA ALA A 51 17.67 -1.56 4.60
C ALA A 51 17.11 -1.04 5.95
N GLY A 52 16.37 -1.89 6.68
CA GLY A 52 15.77 -1.57 7.97
C GLY A 52 14.39 -0.94 7.88
N ALA A 53 13.71 -1.03 6.73
CA ALA A 53 12.34 -0.56 6.58
C ALA A 53 11.37 -1.45 7.39
N GLU A 54 10.47 -0.82 8.14
CA GLU A 54 9.37 -1.53 8.80
C GLU A 54 8.25 -1.83 7.80
N ILE A 55 7.64 -3.01 7.93
CA ILE A 55 6.54 -3.43 7.04
C ILE A 55 5.23 -3.24 7.81
N HIS A 56 4.44 -2.26 7.40
CA HIS A 56 3.09 -2.02 7.90
C HIS A 56 2.09 -2.73 7.00
N VAL A 57 1.44 -3.78 7.51
CA VAL A 57 0.41 -4.50 6.77
C VAL A 57 -0.97 -4.16 7.32
N ALA A 58 -1.90 -3.79 6.43
CA ALA A 58 -3.30 -3.60 6.75
C ALA A 58 -4.19 -4.46 5.84
N ALA A 59 -5.15 -5.14 6.44
CA ALA A 59 -6.22 -5.82 5.72
C ALA A 59 -7.38 -4.85 5.50
N VAL A 60 -7.80 -4.72 4.25
CA VAL A 60 -8.91 -3.89 3.81
C VAL A 60 -10.03 -4.81 3.34
N ASP A 61 -10.98 -5.07 4.23
CA ASP A 61 -12.08 -6.01 3.99
C ASP A 61 -13.21 -5.40 3.14
N ALA A 62 -13.40 -4.09 3.19
CA ALA A 62 -14.46 -3.37 2.48
C ALA A 62 -14.09 -1.91 2.20
N ILE A 63 -14.74 -1.29 1.21
CA ILE A 63 -14.61 0.14 0.89
C ILE A 63 -14.85 1.01 2.14
N ASP A 64 -15.90 0.72 2.91
CA ASP A 64 -16.28 1.54 4.08
C ASP A 64 -15.18 1.59 5.15
N THR A 65 -14.36 0.54 5.24
CA THR A 65 -13.23 0.44 6.17
C THR A 65 -11.89 0.86 5.55
N ALA A 66 -11.82 0.98 4.22
CA ALA A 66 -10.58 1.27 3.51
C ALA A 66 -9.94 2.57 3.96
N GLN A 67 -10.74 3.62 4.12
CA GLN A 67 -10.23 4.91 4.57
C GLN A 67 -9.57 4.84 5.94
N GLU A 68 -10.27 4.29 6.94
CA GLU A 68 -9.75 4.20 8.30
C GLU A 68 -8.47 3.35 8.37
N GLN A 69 -8.45 2.22 7.67
CA GLN A 69 -7.31 1.30 7.66
C GLN A 69 -6.09 1.91 6.94
N VAL A 70 -6.32 2.61 5.82
CA VAL A 70 -5.27 3.30 5.08
C VAL A 70 -4.72 4.46 5.89
N ASP A 71 -5.58 5.33 6.44
CA ASP A 71 -5.16 6.44 7.30
C ASP A 71 -4.37 5.93 8.52
N GLN A 72 -4.80 4.84 9.17
CA GLN A 72 -4.08 4.28 10.31
C GLN A 72 -2.65 3.86 9.95
N VAL A 73 -2.44 3.25 8.78
CA VAL A 73 -1.09 2.90 8.32
C VAL A 73 -0.30 4.16 8.00
N LEU A 74 -0.88 5.09 7.25
CA LEU A 74 -0.21 6.31 6.83
C LEU A 74 0.14 7.25 8.00
N ASP A 75 -0.62 7.23 9.09
CA ASP A 75 -0.35 8.04 10.28
C ASP A 75 0.76 7.41 11.15
N ASN A 76 0.96 6.08 11.06
CA ASN A 76 1.99 5.36 11.80
C ASN A 76 3.25 5.05 10.98
N ILE A 77 3.23 5.22 9.65
CA ILE A 77 4.35 4.89 8.77
C ILE A 77 5.43 5.97 8.82
N ASN A 78 6.70 5.56 8.81
CA ASN A 78 7.82 6.49 8.72
C ASN A 78 8.35 6.61 7.28
N PRO A 79 9.02 7.72 6.95
CA PRO A 79 9.76 7.84 5.71
C PRO A 79 10.74 6.67 5.50
N GLY A 80 10.60 5.97 4.37
CA GLY A 80 11.41 4.80 4.02
C GLY A 80 10.83 3.44 4.44
N ASP A 81 9.72 3.44 5.18
CA ASP A 81 8.98 2.22 5.51
C ASP A 81 8.13 1.73 4.33
N VAL A 82 7.59 0.52 4.50
CA VAL A 82 6.78 -0.17 3.49
C VAL A 82 5.36 -0.36 4.01
N ALA A 83 4.37 0.19 3.30
CA ALA A 83 2.96 -0.09 3.51
C ALA A 83 2.50 -1.23 2.60
N VAL A 84 1.71 -2.17 3.12
CA VAL A 84 1.10 -3.27 2.37
C VAL A 84 -0.39 -3.34 2.70
N PHE A 85 -1.23 -3.17 1.68
CA PHE A 85 -2.68 -3.19 1.79
C PHE A 85 -3.22 -4.44 1.11
N LEU A 86 -3.77 -5.35 1.92
CA LEU A 86 -4.39 -6.60 1.48
C LEU A 86 -5.89 -6.38 1.33
N CYS A 87 -6.34 -6.21 0.09
CA CYS A 87 -7.74 -5.95 -0.23
C CYS A 87 -8.50 -7.26 -0.47
N ALA A 88 -9.64 -7.41 0.20
CA ALA A 88 -10.50 -8.59 0.06
C ALA A 88 -11.14 -8.69 -1.33
N ASP A 89 -11.46 -7.55 -1.94
CA ASP A 89 -12.14 -7.46 -3.22
C ASP A 89 -11.65 -6.27 -4.06
N ALA A 90 -12.13 -6.20 -5.30
CA ALA A 90 -11.76 -5.16 -6.26
C ALA A 90 -12.25 -3.77 -5.80
N ASP A 91 -13.35 -3.72 -5.06
CA ASP A 91 -13.95 -2.50 -4.53
C ASP A 91 -13.02 -1.88 -3.48
N ALA A 92 -12.63 -2.66 -2.47
CA ALA A 92 -11.61 -2.30 -1.48
C ALA A 92 -10.26 -1.92 -2.13
N TYR A 93 -9.87 -2.66 -3.17
CA TYR A 93 -8.63 -2.42 -3.91
C TYR A 93 -8.61 -1.04 -4.58
N ASN A 94 -9.66 -0.71 -5.33
CA ASN A 94 -9.75 0.59 -5.99
C ASN A 94 -9.84 1.73 -4.98
N ALA A 95 -10.56 1.55 -3.87
CA ALA A 95 -10.63 2.54 -2.80
C ALA A 95 -9.25 2.82 -2.18
N ALA A 96 -8.46 1.78 -1.90
CA ALA A 96 -7.10 1.96 -1.38
C ALA A 96 -6.19 2.72 -2.36
N LEU A 97 -6.26 2.42 -3.67
CA LEU A 97 -5.49 3.14 -4.69
C LEU A 97 -5.88 4.63 -4.78
N ASP A 98 -7.17 4.92 -4.71
CA ASP A 98 -7.70 6.28 -4.76
C ASP A 98 -7.25 7.10 -3.53
N LEU A 99 -7.35 6.50 -2.34
CA LEU A 99 -6.90 7.10 -1.08
C LEU A 99 -5.39 7.38 -1.07
N LEU A 100 -4.60 6.51 -1.70
CA LEU A 100 -3.16 6.71 -1.87
C LEU A 100 -2.83 7.80 -2.90
N GLY A 101 -3.81 8.39 -3.57
CA GLY A 101 -3.61 9.45 -4.55
C GLY A 101 -2.93 8.96 -5.83
N LEU A 102 -3.17 7.70 -6.23
CA LEU A 102 -2.73 7.23 -7.54
C LEU A 102 -3.56 7.94 -8.61
N PRO A 103 -2.96 8.72 -9.53
CA PRO A 103 -3.71 9.33 -10.61
C PRO A 103 -4.27 8.23 -11.51
N LEU A 104 -5.60 8.10 -11.54
CA LEU A 104 -6.30 7.37 -12.59
C LEU A 104 -6.00 8.13 -13.88
N GLU A 105 -5.09 7.63 -14.71
CA GLU A 105 -4.89 8.21 -16.05
C GLU A 105 -6.23 8.17 -16.81
N PRO A 106 -6.70 9.29 -17.39
CA PRO A 106 -7.96 9.36 -18.14
C PRO A 106 -7.89 8.68 -19.50
#